data_AF-A0A928W185-F1
#
_entry.id   AF-A0A928W185-F1
#
_cell.length_a   1.000
_cell.length_b   1.000
_cell.length_c   1.000
_cell.angle_alpha   90.00
_cell.angle_beta   90.00
_cell.angle_gamma   90.00
#
_symmetry.space_group_name_H-M   'P 1'
#
loop_
_entity.id
_entity.type
_entity.pdbx_description
1 polymer ?
#
loop_
_entity_poly.entity_id
_entity_poly.type
_entity_poly.pdbx_seq_one_letter_code
_entity_poly.pdbx_strand_id
1 'polypeptide(L)'
;MKNNNRKIKNLKSQKHRQFRALAARSNKYLNAKIAQHGGVSLFRGNKRINTYATVANMNNVAIKGKMAQVIQATTGVKQTREAYSSKELARMEFQEMLEAQALEARNARGHAEIICTVDDVISDIDRLVKKYSAS
;
A
#
# COMPACT_ATOMS: atom_id res chain seq x y z
N MET A 1 8.67 -24.77 31.73
CA MET A 1 8.93 -23.57 30.87
C MET A 1 8.51 -23.69 29.39
N LYS A 2 7.90 -24.79 28.90
CA LYS A 2 7.55 -24.96 27.47
C LYS A 2 6.21 -24.32 27.01
N ASN A 3 5.31 -23.95 27.93
CA ASN A 3 3.96 -23.45 27.60
C ASN A 3 3.90 -21.98 27.16
N ASN A 4 4.78 -21.11 27.67
CA ASN A 4 4.74 -19.68 27.31
C ASN A 4 5.15 -19.44 25.86
N ASN A 5 6.09 -20.20 25.32
CA ASN A 5 6.55 -20.04 23.93
C ASN A 5 5.49 -20.42 22.89
N ARG A 6 4.63 -21.43 23.16
CA ARG A 6 3.52 -21.77 22.27
C ARG A 6 2.42 -20.70 22.29
N LYS A 7 2.07 -20.19 23.47
CA LYS A 7 1.07 -19.12 23.64
C LYS A 7 1.51 -17.82 22.95
N ILE A 8 2.78 -17.43 23.09
CA ILE A 8 3.35 -16.23 22.44
C ILE A 8 3.40 -16.40 20.90
N LYS A 9 3.77 -17.58 20.38
CA LYS A 9 3.75 -17.84 18.93
C LYS A 9 2.33 -17.74 18.35
N ASN A 10 1.32 -18.26 19.04
CA ASN A 10 -0.09 -18.15 18.63
C ASN A 10 -0.62 -16.72 18.66
N LEU A 11 -0.22 -15.92 19.66
CA LEU A 11 -0.57 -14.49 19.72
C LEU A 11 0.06 -13.70 18.57
N LYS A 12 1.33 -13.96 18.24
CA LYS A 12 2.01 -13.31 17.11
C LYS A 12 1.36 -13.65 15.77
N SER A 13 0.98 -14.91 15.55
CA SER A 13 0.29 -15.34 14.32
C SER A 13 -1.14 -14.78 14.22
N GLN A 14 -1.86 -14.65 15.33
CA GLN A 14 -3.17 -14.01 15.38
C GLN A 14 -3.09 -12.52 15.05
N LYS A 15 -2.17 -11.77 15.66
CA LYS A 15 -1.95 -10.35 15.35
C LYS A 15 -1.56 -10.14 13.89
N HIS A 16 -0.68 -10.99 13.37
CA HIS A 16 -0.29 -10.91 11.96
C HIS A 16 -1.49 -11.11 11.01
N ARG A 17 -2.37 -12.09 11.29
CA ARG A 17 -3.61 -12.28 10.53
C ARG A 17 -4.55 -11.07 10.58
N GLN A 18 -4.65 -10.41 11.73
CA GLN A 18 -5.43 -9.18 11.86
C GLN A 18 -4.88 -8.06 10.96
N PHE A 19 -3.56 -7.84 10.96
CA PHE A 19 -2.95 -6.85 10.06
C PHE A 19 -3.15 -7.18 8.57
N ARG A 20 -3.13 -8.47 8.19
CA ARG A 20 -3.46 -8.87 6.81
C ARG A 20 -4.91 -8.54 6.45
N ALA A 21 -5.86 -8.77 7.36
CA ALA A 21 -7.26 -8.43 7.13
C ALA A 21 -7.48 -6.92 7.01
N LEU A 22 -6.82 -6.13 7.87
CA LEU A 22 -6.86 -4.67 7.81
C LEU A 22 -6.29 -4.14 6.49
N ALA A 23 -5.09 -4.58 6.09
CA ALA A 23 -4.46 -4.18 4.83
C ALA A 23 -5.26 -4.63 3.59
N ALA A 24 -6.01 -5.73 3.66
CA ALA A 24 -6.91 -6.13 2.58
C ALA A 24 -8.16 -5.24 2.52
N ARG A 25 -8.69 -4.85 3.67
CA ARG A 25 -9.86 -3.96 3.78
C ARG A 25 -9.53 -2.54 3.29
N SER A 26 -8.40 -1.98 3.70
CA SER A 26 -7.95 -0.66 3.24
C SER A 26 -7.71 -0.65 1.73
N ASN A 27 -7.11 -1.70 1.17
CA ASN A 27 -6.95 -1.80 -0.27
C ASN A 27 -8.28 -1.82 -1.02
N LYS A 28 -9.23 -2.62 -0.53
CA LYS A 28 -10.58 -2.66 -1.11
C LYS A 28 -11.25 -1.28 -1.05
N TYR A 29 -11.09 -0.58 0.06
CA TYR A 29 -11.64 0.76 0.24
C TYR A 29 -10.98 1.78 -0.70
N LEU A 30 -9.65 1.81 -0.79
CA LEU A 30 -8.92 2.68 -1.72
C LEU A 30 -9.30 2.38 -3.17
N ASN A 31 -9.38 1.11 -3.57
CA ASN A 31 -9.84 0.74 -4.91
C ASN A 31 -11.27 1.22 -5.19
N ALA A 32 -12.18 1.13 -4.20
CA ALA A 32 -13.52 1.67 -4.36
C ALA A 32 -13.50 3.21 -4.56
N LYS A 33 -12.61 3.93 -3.86
CA LYS A 33 -12.41 5.37 -4.06
C LYS A 33 -11.83 5.69 -5.43
N ILE A 34 -10.79 4.98 -5.86
CA ILE A 34 -10.23 5.11 -7.21
C ILE A 34 -11.33 4.94 -8.26
N ALA A 35 -12.20 3.92 -8.11
CA ALA A 35 -13.33 3.71 -9.01
C ALA A 35 -14.33 4.87 -9.01
N GLN A 36 -14.74 5.33 -7.81
CA GLN A 36 -15.66 6.47 -7.64
C GLN A 36 -15.11 7.76 -8.26
N HIS A 37 -13.81 7.93 -8.24
CA HIS A 37 -13.10 9.09 -8.78
C HIS A 37 -12.71 8.94 -10.27
N GLY A 38 -13.25 7.92 -10.97
CA GLY A 38 -13.04 7.73 -12.41
C GLY A 38 -11.68 7.10 -12.78
N GLY A 39 -10.98 6.52 -11.80
CA GLY A 39 -9.80 5.69 -12.05
C GLY A 39 -10.21 4.36 -12.68
N VAL A 40 -10.04 4.24 -13.99
CA VAL A 40 -10.35 3.00 -14.73
C VAL A 40 -9.14 2.49 -15.51
N SER A 41 -9.22 1.25 -15.99
CA SER A 41 -8.27 0.76 -16.99
C SER A 41 -8.59 1.42 -18.33
N LEU A 42 -7.69 2.25 -18.83
CA LEU A 42 -7.81 2.95 -20.13
C LEU A 42 -6.74 2.44 -21.08
N PHE A 43 -7.03 2.40 -22.38
CA PHE A 43 -5.98 2.23 -23.39
C PHE A 43 -5.51 3.60 -23.86
N ARG A 44 -4.19 3.85 -23.82
CA ARG A 44 -3.56 5.02 -24.45
C ARG A 44 -2.59 4.50 -25.50
N GLY A 45 -3.03 4.52 -26.76
CA GLY A 45 -2.36 3.78 -27.84
C GLY A 45 -2.34 2.28 -27.55
N ASN A 46 -1.20 1.61 -27.74
CA ASN A 46 -1.03 0.17 -27.46
C ASN A 46 -0.78 -0.15 -25.98
N LYS A 47 -0.80 0.85 -25.08
CA LYS A 47 -0.48 0.66 -23.66
C LYS A 47 -1.73 0.72 -22.80
N ARG A 48 -2.03 -0.37 -22.09
CA ARG A 48 -3.08 -0.39 -21.06
C ARG A 48 -2.58 0.34 -19.82
N ILE A 49 -3.22 1.45 -19.49
CA ILE A 49 -3.04 2.19 -18.24
C ILE A 49 -4.02 1.60 -17.23
N ASN A 50 -3.51 1.06 -16.12
CA ASN A 50 -4.33 0.52 -15.05
C ASN A 50 -4.03 1.29 -13.75
N THR A 51 -4.93 2.20 -13.37
CA THR A 51 -4.78 3.04 -12.18
C THR A 51 -4.61 2.20 -10.92
N TYR A 52 -5.40 1.13 -10.74
CA TYR A 52 -5.30 0.22 -9.59
C TYR A 52 -3.92 -0.41 -9.47
N ALA A 53 -3.40 -0.93 -10.59
CA ALA A 53 -2.07 -1.56 -10.61
C ALA A 53 -0.95 -0.54 -10.37
N THR A 54 -1.13 0.68 -10.87
CA THR A 54 -0.15 1.77 -10.70
C THR A 54 -0.09 2.20 -9.24
N VAL A 55 -1.24 2.49 -8.62
CA VAL A 55 -1.32 2.86 -7.18
C VAL A 55 -0.81 1.72 -6.30
N ALA A 56 -1.22 0.47 -6.56
CA ALA A 56 -0.73 -0.67 -5.80
C ALA A 56 0.81 -0.81 -5.89
N ASN A 57 1.39 -0.54 -7.06
CA ASN A 57 2.84 -0.54 -7.23
C ASN A 57 3.51 0.60 -6.46
N MET A 58 2.97 1.82 -6.52
CA MET A 58 3.48 2.97 -5.76
C MET A 58 3.51 2.66 -4.25
N ASN A 59 2.43 2.10 -3.73
CA ASN A 59 2.34 1.77 -2.30
C ASN A 59 3.31 0.67 -1.92
N ASN A 60 3.47 -0.36 -2.76
CA ASN A 60 4.46 -1.41 -2.52
C ASN A 60 5.89 -0.82 -2.45
N VAL A 61 6.23 0.10 -3.35
CA VAL A 61 7.53 0.80 -3.35
C VAL A 61 7.68 1.68 -2.11
N ALA A 62 6.65 2.41 -1.70
CA ALA A 62 6.69 3.25 -0.50
C ALA A 62 6.94 2.43 0.78
N ILE A 63 6.36 1.24 0.87
CA ILE A 63 6.48 0.38 2.04
C ILE A 63 7.78 -0.42 2.06
N LYS A 64 8.16 -1.04 0.94
CA LYS A 64 9.31 -1.95 0.85
C LYS A 64 10.59 -1.30 0.30
N GLY A 65 10.49 -0.11 -0.27
CA GLY A 65 11.57 0.59 -0.96
C GLY A 65 11.75 0.14 -2.42
N LYS A 66 12.40 1.01 -3.22
CA LYS A 66 12.67 0.75 -4.65
C LYS A 66 13.51 -0.51 -4.89
N MET A 67 14.41 -0.87 -3.97
CA MET A 67 15.22 -2.08 -4.09
C MET A 67 14.40 -3.36 -4.04
N ALA A 68 13.32 -3.40 -3.26
CA ALA A 68 12.42 -4.55 -3.28
C ALA A 68 11.71 -4.71 -4.62
N GLN A 69 11.40 -3.62 -5.31
CA GLN A 69 10.82 -3.65 -6.65
C GLN A 69 11.83 -4.13 -7.70
N VAL A 70 13.09 -3.69 -7.60
CA VAL A 70 14.19 -4.17 -8.45
C VAL A 70 14.39 -5.67 -8.23
N ILE A 71 14.48 -6.13 -6.98
CA ILE A 71 14.62 -7.57 -6.66
C ILE A 71 13.47 -8.38 -7.28
N GLN A 72 12.22 -7.90 -7.24
CA GLN A 72 11.09 -8.58 -7.86
C GLN A 72 11.22 -8.67 -9.38
N ALA A 73 11.63 -7.57 -10.03
CA ALA A 73 11.84 -7.53 -11.47
C ALA A 73 12.96 -8.48 -11.89
N THR A 74 14.05 -8.56 -11.12
CA THR A 74 15.21 -9.41 -11.42
C THR A 74 14.96 -10.88 -11.10
N THR A 75 14.17 -11.19 -10.07
CA THR A 75 13.92 -12.59 -9.63
C THR A 75 12.64 -13.19 -10.21
N GLY A 76 11.78 -12.40 -10.86
CA GLY A 76 10.50 -12.85 -11.40
C GLY A 76 9.45 -13.19 -10.34
N VAL A 77 9.74 -12.97 -9.05
CA VAL A 77 8.82 -13.25 -7.95
C VAL A 77 7.96 -12.03 -7.69
N LYS A 78 6.64 -12.12 -7.88
CA LYS A 78 5.71 -11.08 -7.44
C LYS A 78 5.74 -11.01 -5.92
N GLN A 79 6.09 -9.87 -5.32
CA GLN A 79 5.80 -9.71 -3.89
C GLN A 79 4.31 -9.56 -3.72
N THR A 80 3.71 -10.61 -3.17
CA THR A 80 2.38 -10.56 -2.63
C THR A 80 2.47 -9.95 -1.23
N ARG A 81 1.41 -9.28 -0.79
CA ARG A 81 1.29 -8.75 0.58
C ARG A 81 1.45 -9.83 1.67
N GLU A 82 1.48 -11.09 1.27
CA GLU A 82 1.74 -12.24 2.13
C GLU A 82 3.17 -12.26 2.69
N ALA A 83 4.13 -11.66 1.98
CA ALA A 83 5.53 -11.56 2.40
C ALA A 83 5.81 -10.34 3.30
N TYR A 84 4.78 -9.58 3.68
CA TYR A 84 4.93 -8.36 4.46
C TYR A 84 4.92 -8.70 5.93
N SER A 85 5.80 -8.09 6.71
CA SER A 85 5.77 -8.11 8.16
C SER A 85 4.53 -7.39 8.69
N SER A 86 4.16 -7.64 9.95
CA SER A 86 3.05 -6.93 10.61
C SER A 86 3.22 -5.40 10.62
N LYS A 87 4.46 -4.90 10.73
CA LYS A 87 4.75 -3.46 10.69
C LYS A 87 4.52 -2.88 9.29
N GLU A 88 4.94 -3.60 8.25
CA GLU A 88 4.72 -3.19 6.86
C GLU A 88 3.24 -3.23 6.49
N LEU A 89 2.49 -4.23 6.97
CA LEU A 89 1.03 -4.31 6.79
C LEU A 89 0.29 -3.17 7.50
N ALA A 90 0.70 -2.84 8.73
CA ALA A 90 0.13 -1.70 9.45
C ALA A 90 0.42 -0.36 8.74
N ARG A 91 1.66 -0.18 8.26
CA ARG A 91 2.04 1.02 7.50
C ARG A 91 1.26 1.11 6.18
N MET A 92 1.10 -0.01 5.47
CA MET A 92 0.30 -0.09 4.24
C MET A 92 -1.14 0.31 4.50
N GLU A 93 -1.77 -0.24 5.54
CA GLU A 93 -3.16 0.10 5.87
C GLU A 93 -3.34 1.59 6.16
N PHE A 94 -2.47 2.16 7.01
CA PHE A 94 -2.49 3.58 7.32
C PHE A 94 -2.33 4.46 6.08
N GLN A 95 -1.35 4.14 5.22
CA GLN A 95 -1.09 4.87 4.00
C GLN A 95 -2.29 4.83 3.04
N GLU A 96 -2.86 3.64 2.79
CA GLU A 96 -4.01 3.49 1.89
C GLU A 96 -5.26 4.25 2.39
N MET A 97 -5.44 4.34 3.71
CA MET A 97 -6.52 5.12 4.31
C MET A 97 -6.32 6.62 4.10
N LEU A 98 -5.09 7.13 4.24
CA LEU A 98 -4.78 8.54 3.97
C LEU A 98 -4.94 8.90 2.49
N GLU A 99 -4.51 8.01 1.59
CA GLU A 99 -4.70 8.19 0.15
C GLU A 99 -6.19 8.27 -0.19
N ALA A 100 -7.01 7.36 0.34
CA ALA A 100 -8.45 7.36 0.12
C ALA A 100 -9.11 8.66 0.60
N GLN A 101 -8.72 9.16 1.77
CA GLN A 101 -9.20 10.45 2.30
C GLN A 101 -8.72 11.63 1.45
N ALA A 102 -7.48 11.61 0.97
CA ALA A 102 -6.93 12.67 0.12
C ALA A 102 -7.63 12.75 -1.24
N LEU A 103 -7.99 11.60 -1.84
CA LEU A 103 -8.77 11.56 -3.07
C LEU A 103 -10.11 12.28 -2.91
N GLU A 104 -10.80 12.07 -1.79
CA GLU A 104 -12.05 12.76 -1.46
C GLU A 104 -11.83 14.25 -1.23
N ALA A 105 -10.90 14.59 -0.33
CA ALA A 105 -10.64 15.98 0.07
C ALA A 105 -10.22 16.87 -1.09
N ARG A 106 -9.47 16.31 -2.06
CA ARG A 106 -9.00 17.04 -3.24
C ARG A 106 -9.92 16.89 -4.45
N ASN A 107 -10.99 16.08 -4.33
CA ASN A 107 -11.87 15.71 -5.44
C ASN A 107 -11.08 15.31 -6.70
N ALA A 108 -10.00 14.55 -6.52
CA ALA A 108 -9.10 14.15 -7.62
C ALA A 108 -9.86 13.28 -8.62
N ARG A 109 -9.75 13.52 -9.93
CA ARG A 109 -10.49 12.78 -10.96
C ARG A 109 -9.62 12.20 -12.06
N GLY A 110 -9.98 10.99 -12.48
CA GLY A 110 -9.31 10.29 -13.56
C GLY A 110 -7.89 9.85 -13.19
N HIS A 111 -7.23 9.16 -14.12
CA HIS A 111 -5.95 8.52 -13.85
C HIS A 111 -4.88 9.48 -13.32
N ALA A 112 -4.64 10.60 -14.00
CA ALA A 112 -3.50 11.47 -13.69
C ALA A 112 -3.61 12.10 -12.29
N GLU A 113 -4.76 12.70 -11.95
CA GLU A 113 -4.93 13.37 -10.66
C GLU A 113 -4.94 12.38 -9.48
N ILE A 114 -5.47 11.18 -9.70
CA ILE A 114 -5.40 10.10 -8.71
C ILE A 114 -3.94 9.73 -8.42
N ILE A 115 -3.12 9.54 -9.47
CA ILE A 115 -1.71 9.21 -9.30
C ILE A 115 -0.95 10.34 -8.61
N CYS A 116 -1.15 11.59 -9.01
CA CYS A 116 -0.50 12.74 -8.35
C CYS A 116 -0.90 12.83 -6.86
N THR A 117 -2.19 12.66 -6.55
CA THR A 117 -2.66 12.72 -5.16
C THR A 117 -2.05 11.61 -4.30
N VAL A 118 -1.95 10.39 -4.84
CA VAL A 118 -1.31 9.27 -4.15
C VAL A 118 0.18 9.54 -3.94
N ASP A 119 0.88 10.06 -4.95
CA ASP A 119 2.32 10.37 -4.87
C ASP A 119 2.60 11.45 -3.80
N ASP A 120 1.76 12.47 -3.73
CA ASP A 120 1.84 13.52 -2.70
C ASP A 120 1.70 12.95 -1.29
N VAL A 121 0.71 12.08 -1.07
CA VAL A 121 0.48 11.44 0.23
C VAL A 121 1.68 10.57 0.63
N ILE A 122 2.19 9.76 -0.31
CA ILE A 122 3.41 8.95 -0.08
C ILE A 122 4.58 9.84 0.31
N SER A 123 4.80 10.92 -0.44
CA SER A 123 5.89 11.85 -0.22
C SER A 123 5.80 12.54 1.13
N ASP A 124 4.59 12.95 1.54
CA ASP A 124 4.33 13.55 2.85
C ASP A 124 4.60 12.58 4.00
N ILE A 125 4.14 11.32 3.88
CA ILE A 125 4.41 10.28 4.86
C ILE A 125 5.92 10.04 4.97
N ASP A 126 6.62 9.88 3.85
CA ASP A 126 8.06 9.65 3.83
C ASP A 126 8.83 10.82 4.45
N ARG A 127 8.41 12.06 4.18
CA ARG A 127 8.97 13.27 4.81
C ARG A 127 8.80 13.25 6.33
N LEU A 128 7.60 12.92 6.82
CA LEU A 128 7.32 12.83 8.25
C LEU A 128 8.12 11.72 8.91
N VAL A 129 8.17 10.53 8.30
CA VAL A 129 8.97 9.40 8.81
C VAL A 129 10.43 9.81 8.92
N LYS A 130 11.02 10.45 7.90
CA LYS A 130 12.41 10.93 7.96
C LYS A 130 12.62 11.95 9.08
N LYS A 131 11.71 12.92 9.22
CA LYS A 131 11.80 13.96 10.25
C LYS A 131 11.84 13.37 11.66
N TYR A 132 11.00 12.38 11.94
CA TYR A 132 10.86 11.80 13.28
C TYR A 132 11.67 10.53 13.53
N SER A 133 12.34 9.97 12.51
CA SER A 133 13.27 8.84 12.66
C SER A 133 14.73 9.28 12.83
N ALA A 134 15.03 10.57 12.62
CA ALA A 134 16.34 11.18 12.81
C ALA A 134 16.49 11.86 14.20
N SER A 135 15.47 11.74 15.05
CA SER A 135 15.44 12.14 16.47
C SER A 135 15.54 10.90 17.35
#